data_AF-A0A7C2U464-F1
#
_entry.id   AF-A0A7C2U464-F1
#
_cell.length_a   1.000
_cell.length_b   1.000
_cell.length_c   1.000
_cell.angle_alpha   90.00
_cell.angle_beta   90.00
_cell.angle_gamma   90.00
#
_symmetry.space_group_name_H-M   'P 1'
#
loop_
_entity.id
_entity.type
_entity.pdbx_description
1 polymer ?
#
loop_
_entity_poly.entity_id
_entity_poly.type
_entity_poly.pdbx_seq_one_letter_code
_entity_poly.pdbx_strand_id
1 'polypeptide(L)'
;MDFSVILRKRQDNQIDGTNLKTLLNFIASGLNMSVRISRFEWDEYNTGHLAQAHPEFDVEFLEDVVTQAKSYLNYGHDRFGRRIFGAQHGRIIVLFNIKRGTIARIFSIREI
;
A
#
# COMPACT_ATOMS: atom_id res chain seq x y z
N MET A 1 -16.79 1.39 36.91
CA MET A 1 -16.53 -0.05 36.82
C MET A 1 -15.69 -0.28 35.59
N ASP A 2 -14.46 -0.74 35.84
CA ASP A 2 -13.44 -1.08 34.86
C ASP A 2 -13.82 -2.37 34.13
N PHE A 3 -13.64 -2.41 32.80
CA PHE A 3 -13.68 -3.67 32.04
C PHE A 3 -12.33 -3.89 31.38
N SER A 4 -11.39 -4.38 32.18
CA SER A 4 -10.13 -4.97 31.74
C SER A 4 -10.40 -6.36 31.17
N VAL A 5 -10.42 -6.50 29.84
CA VAL A 5 -10.37 -7.82 29.20
C VAL A 5 -8.91 -8.20 28.99
N ILE A 6 -8.41 -8.95 29.96
CA ILE A 6 -7.16 -9.70 29.91
C ILE A 6 -7.34 -10.83 28.87
N LEU A 7 -6.69 -10.70 27.72
CA LEU A 7 -6.50 -11.80 26.77
C LEU A 7 -5.35 -12.70 27.28
N ARG A 8 -5.67 -13.65 28.15
CA ARG A 8 -4.75 -14.74 28.52
C ARG A 8 -4.78 -15.84 27.45
N LYS A 9 -3.65 -15.94 26.73
CA LYS A 9 -3.02 -17.14 26.15
C LYS A 9 -3.93 -18.16 25.44
N ARG A 10 -3.87 -18.17 24.10
CA ARG A 10 -3.55 -19.42 23.38
C ARG A 10 -2.03 -19.63 23.48
N GLN A 11 -1.59 -20.49 24.40
CA GLN A 11 -0.37 -21.28 24.18
C GLN A 11 -0.77 -22.35 23.15
N ASP A 12 -0.23 -22.44 21.94
CA ASP A 12 1.06 -21.97 21.44
C ASP A 12 0.92 -21.47 19.99
N ASN A 13 0.89 -20.14 19.85
CA ASN A 13 1.64 -19.34 18.86
C ASN A 13 1.10 -17.91 18.92
N GLN A 14 1.50 -17.20 19.99
CA GLN A 14 1.44 -15.75 20.21
C GLN A 14 0.35 -14.99 19.42
N ILE A 15 -0.92 -15.31 19.66
CA ILE A 15 -2.04 -14.42 19.35
C ILE A 15 -2.20 -13.51 20.56
N ASP A 16 -1.33 -12.50 20.60
CA ASP A 16 -1.27 -11.54 21.68
C ASP A 16 -2.39 -10.52 21.50
N GLY A 17 -3.44 -10.66 22.31
CA GLY A 17 -4.00 -9.55 23.09
C GLY A 17 -4.63 -8.35 22.39
N THR A 18 -4.51 -8.23 21.08
CA THR A 18 -4.80 -7.00 20.35
C THR A 18 -6.24 -7.05 19.89
N ASN A 19 -7.12 -6.94 20.88
CA ASN A 19 -8.45 -6.34 20.85
C ASN A 19 -9.25 -6.61 19.56
N LEU A 20 -10.32 -7.41 19.64
CA LEU A 20 -11.29 -7.52 18.54
C LEU A 20 -11.84 -6.14 18.11
N LYS A 21 -11.83 -5.15 19.00
CA LYS A 21 -12.11 -3.74 18.71
C LYS A 21 -10.99 -3.01 17.95
N THR A 22 -9.73 -3.41 18.13
CA THR A 22 -8.58 -2.95 17.33
C THR A 22 -8.54 -3.65 15.98
N LEU A 23 -8.87 -4.95 15.90
CA LEU A 23 -9.08 -5.66 14.63
C LEU A 23 -10.28 -5.10 13.87
N LEU A 24 -11.41 -4.82 14.53
CA LEU A 24 -12.58 -4.17 13.93
C LEU A 24 -12.32 -2.70 13.63
N ASN A 25 -11.53 -1.96 14.43
CA ASN A 25 -11.07 -0.63 14.04
C ASN A 25 -10.02 -0.70 12.91
N PHE A 26 -9.24 -1.77 12.75
CA PHE A 26 -8.34 -1.98 11.61
C PHE A 26 -9.14 -2.27 10.32
N ILE A 27 -10.20 -3.07 10.44
CA ILE A 27 -11.09 -3.44 9.34
C ILE A 27 -12.03 -2.27 8.99
N ALA A 28 -12.50 -1.50 9.98
CA ALA A 28 -13.39 -0.34 9.81
C ALA A 28 -12.63 0.98 9.57
N SER A 29 -11.33 1.08 9.89
CA SER A 29 -10.52 2.28 9.58
C SER A 29 -10.11 2.38 8.12
N GLY A 30 -10.33 1.34 7.32
CA GLY A 30 -9.90 1.33 5.92
C GLY A 30 -8.48 1.87 5.78
N LEU A 31 -7.57 1.46 6.69
CA LEU A 31 -6.27 2.09 6.97
C LEU A 31 -5.81 3.01 5.83
N ASN A 32 -6.23 4.28 5.92
CA ASN A 32 -5.58 5.37 5.24
C ASN A 32 -4.20 5.46 5.88
N MET A 33 -3.28 4.58 5.48
CA MET A 33 -1.87 4.80 5.73
C MET A 33 -1.56 6.09 5.00
N SER A 34 -1.41 7.18 5.75
CA SER A 34 -0.91 8.44 5.22
C SER A 34 0.55 8.21 4.85
N VAL A 35 0.78 7.67 3.66
CA VAL A 35 2.11 7.57 3.08
C VAL A 35 2.46 8.99 2.66
N ARG A 36 3.33 9.65 3.44
CA ARG A 36 3.92 10.91 3.01
C ARG A 36 4.80 10.58 1.81
N ILE A 37 4.62 11.29 0.70
CA ILE A 37 5.45 11.18 -0.51
C ILE A 37 6.15 12.51 -0.69
N SER A 38 7.48 12.49 -0.78
CA SER A 38 8.29 13.70 -1.00
C SER A 38 8.55 13.96 -2.47
N ARG A 39 8.68 12.89 -3.27
CA ARG A 39 8.86 12.89 -4.72
C ARG A 39 8.64 11.48 -5.27
N PHE A 40 8.46 11.40 -6.58
CA PHE A 40 8.37 10.15 -7.32
C PHE A 40 9.71 9.79 -7.96
N GLU A 41 9.97 8.49 -8.05
CA GLU A 41 11.08 7.92 -8.81
C GLU A 41 10.55 6.86 -9.76
N TRP A 42 10.93 7.01 -11.02
CA TRP A 42 10.61 6.05 -12.07
C TRP A 42 11.84 5.20 -12.36
N ASP A 43 11.63 3.92 -12.58
CA ASP A 43 12.66 3.08 -13.17
C ASP A 43 12.57 3.24 -14.68
N GLU A 44 13.54 3.91 -15.31
CA GLU A 44 13.55 4.21 -16.75
C GLU A 44 13.29 2.96 -17.61
N TYR A 45 13.78 1.80 -17.18
CA TYR A 45 13.53 0.53 -17.87
C TYR A 45 12.05 0.14 -17.80
N ASN A 46 11.42 0.29 -16.63
CA ASN A 46 9.99 0.02 -16.48
C ASN A 46 9.12 1.10 -17.11
N THR A 47 9.54 2.37 -17.14
CA THR A 47 8.77 3.45 -17.76
C THR A 47 8.58 3.20 -19.25
N GLY A 48 9.62 2.74 -19.95
CA GLY A 48 9.51 2.35 -21.36
C GLY A 48 8.54 1.19 -21.58
N HIS A 49 8.60 0.16 -20.72
CA HIS A 49 7.66 -0.97 -20.78
C HIS A 49 6.23 -0.58 -20.43
N LEU A 50 6.03 0.31 -19.47
CA LEU A 50 4.71 0.82 -19.08
C LEU A 50 4.09 1.66 -20.19
N ALA A 51 4.85 2.57 -20.80
CA ALA A 51 4.37 3.38 -21.92
C ALA A 51 4.01 2.52 -23.15
N GLN A 52 4.68 1.38 -23.34
CA GLN A 52 4.33 0.42 -24.40
C GLN A 52 3.10 -0.42 -24.07
N ALA A 53 2.98 -0.89 -22.82
CA ALA A 53 1.89 -1.76 -22.40
C ALA A 53 0.57 -1.00 -22.17
N HIS A 54 0.67 0.25 -21.70
CA HIS A 54 -0.46 1.13 -21.39
C HIS A 54 -0.19 2.56 -21.90
N PRO A 55 -0.19 2.78 -23.22
CA PRO A 55 0.13 4.07 -23.83
C PRO A 55 -0.83 5.20 -23.45
N GLU A 56 -2.00 4.88 -22.92
CA GLU A 56 -3.01 5.82 -22.44
C GLU A 56 -2.73 6.42 -21.06
N PHE A 57 -1.78 5.85 -20.30
CA PHE A 57 -1.41 6.35 -18.97
C PHE A 57 -0.01 6.95 -18.99
N ASP A 58 0.08 8.26 -18.84
CA ASP A 58 1.36 8.94 -18.65
C ASP A 58 1.82 8.92 -17.19
N VAL A 59 3.06 9.37 -16.97
CA VAL A 59 3.66 9.42 -15.64
C VAL A 59 2.91 10.35 -14.68
N GLU A 60 2.42 11.49 -15.16
CA GLU A 60 1.72 12.47 -14.31
C GLU A 60 0.41 11.90 -13.78
N PHE A 61 -0.36 11.23 -14.63
CA PHE A 61 -1.59 10.55 -14.24
C PHE A 61 -1.32 9.49 -13.17
N LEU A 62 -0.28 8.69 -13.32
CA LEU A 62 0.04 7.62 -12.37
C LEU A 62 0.53 8.16 -11.02
N GLU A 63 1.28 9.26 -11.02
CA GLU A 63 1.65 9.98 -9.79
C GLU A 63 0.42 10.57 -9.11
N ASP A 64 -0.52 11.10 -9.88
CA ASP A 64 -1.78 11.64 -9.38
C ASP A 64 -2.64 10.54 -8.74
N VAL A 65 -2.75 9.38 -9.39
CA VAL A 65 -3.42 8.19 -8.83
C VAL A 65 -2.83 7.79 -7.47
N VAL A 66 -1.50 7.77 -7.35
CA VAL A 66 -0.85 7.46 -6.07
C VAL A 66 -1.09 8.55 -5.03
N THR A 67 -1.06 9.82 -5.41
CA THR A 67 -1.22 10.95 -4.49
C THR A 67 -2.65 11.11 -3.99
N GLN A 68 -3.64 10.91 -4.86
CA GLN A 68 -5.06 11.06 -4.56
C GLN A 68 -5.69 9.79 -3.96
N ALA A 69 -4.97 8.67 -3.92
CA ALA A 69 -5.45 7.44 -3.33
C ALA A 69 -5.84 7.67 -1.85
N LYS A 70 -7.12 7.43 -1.53
CA LYS A 70 -7.61 7.52 -0.15
C LYS A 70 -6.90 6.50 0.73
N SER A 71 -6.80 5.27 0.22
CA SER A 71 -6.18 4.13 0.90
C SER A 71 -5.32 3.32 -0.07
N TYR A 72 -4.32 2.62 0.47
CA TYR A 72 -3.45 1.75 -0.31
C TYR A 72 -3.70 0.28 0.01
N LEU A 73 -3.78 -0.52 -1.04
CA LEU A 73 -3.82 -1.98 -0.95
C LEU A 73 -2.43 -2.51 -0.58
N ASN A 74 -2.38 -3.51 0.31
CA ASN A 74 -1.13 -4.19 0.63
C ASN A 74 -0.91 -5.37 -0.32
N TYR A 75 0.09 -5.26 -1.20
CA TYR A 75 0.42 -6.26 -2.21
C TYR A 75 1.56 -7.19 -1.79
N GLY A 76 1.98 -7.12 -0.52
CA GLY A 76 3.05 -7.97 0.03
C GLY A 76 4.40 -7.26 0.01
N HIS A 77 5.45 -8.02 -0.30
CA HIS A 77 6.83 -7.53 -0.32
C HIS A 77 7.54 -7.95 -1.61
N ASP A 78 8.46 -7.12 -2.10
CA ASP A 78 9.32 -7.48 -3.21
C ASP A 78 10.41 -8.48 -2.78
N ARG A 79 11.21 -8.96 -3.74
CA ARG A 79 12.34 -9.89 -3.49
C ARG A 79 13.41 -9.35 -2.53
N PHE A 80 13.38 -8.06 -2.22
CA PHE A 80 14.30 -7.38 -1.31
C PHE A 80 13.65 -7.07 0.05
N GLY A 81 12.44 -7.58 0.30
CA GLY A 81 11.70 -7.34 1.54
C GLY A 81 11.06 -5.96 1.62
N ARG A 82 10.98 -5.19 0.53
CA ARG A 82 10.31 -3.88 0.53
C ARG A 82 8.82 -4.06 0.35
N ARG A 83 8.03 -3.41 1.21
CA ARG A 83 6.57 -3.46 1.12
C ARG A 83 6.07 -2.86 -0.20
N ILE A 84 5.10 -3.53 -0.80
CA ILE A 84 4.44 -3.09 -2.03
C ILE A 84 3.04 -2.59 -1.72
N PHE A 85 2.74 -1.42 -2.26
CA PHE A 85 1.45 -0.76 -2.15
C PHE A 85 0.77 -0.71 -3.52
N GLY A 86 -0.56 -0.79 -3.52
CA GLY A 86 -1.40 -0.60 -4.70
C GLY A 86 -2.33 0.58 -4.51
N ALA A 87 -2.22 1.60 -5.37
CA ALA A 87 -3.19 2.69 -5.47
C ALA A 87 -4.20 2.36 -6.57
N GLN A 88 -5.48 2.25 -6.22
CA GLN A 88 -6.52 1.91 -7.18
C GLN A 88 -7.20 3.17 -7.73
N HIS A 89 -7.37 3.22 -9.04
CA HIS A 89 -8.16 4.23 -9.73
C HIS A 89 -8.99 3.57 -10.84
N GLY A 90 -10.31 3.58 -10.69
CA GLY A 90 -11.20 2.88 -11.62
C GLY A 90 -10.82 1.40 -11.77
N ARG A 91 -10.45 1.02 -13.00
CA ARG A 91 -10.06 -0.35 -13.38
C ARG A 91 -8.56 -0.62 -13.33
N ILE A 92 -7.77 0.33 -12.84
CA ILE A 92 -6.32 0.17 -12.73
C ILE A 92 -5.86 0.18 -11.28
N ILE A 93 -4.73 -0.48 -11.05
CA ILE A 93 -3.99 -0.48 -9.81
C ILE A 93 -2.53 -0.15 -10.10
N VAL A 94 -2.07 0.98 -9.57
CA VAL A 94 -0.68 1.43 -9.66
C VAL A 94 0.10 0.82 -8.51
N LEU A 95 1.11 0.02 -8.84
CA LEU A 95 1.97 -0.66 -7.88
C LEU A 95 3.26 0.14 -7.65
N PHE A 96 3.53 0.40 -6.39
CA PHE A 96 4.70 1.17 -5.96
C PHE A 96 5.26 0.67 -4.64
N ASN A 97 6.51 1.04 -4.35
CA ASN A 97 7.09 0.89 -3.02
C ASN A 97 7.58 2.24 -2.49
N ILE A 98 7.80 2.31 -1.18
CA ILE A 98 8.33 3.49 -0.52
C ILE A 98 9.78 3.23 -0.13
N LYS A 99 10.68 4.07 -0.64
CA LYS A 99 12.10 4.08 -0.26
C LYS A 99 12.33 5.00 0.94
N ARG A 100 13.55 4.97 1.47
CA ARG A 100 14.03 5.94 2.46
C ARG A 100 13.80 7.37 1.97
N GLY A 101 13.43 8.26 2.88
CA GLY A 101 13.14 9.66 2.52
C GLY A 101 11.78 9.85 1.84
N THR A 102 10.83 8.93 2.05
CA THR A 102 9.43 9.04 1.57
C THR A 102 9.32 9.13 0.05
N ILE A 103 10.22 8.48 -0.68
CA ILE A 103 10.21 8.49 -2.15
C ILE A 103 9.34 7.32 -2.64
N ALA A 104 8.33 7.63 -3.45
CA ALA A 104 7.49 6.62 -4.07
C ALA A 104 8.09 6.17 -5.39
N ARG A 105 8.42 4.88 -5.49
CA ARG A 105 8.88 4.27 -6.74
C ARG A 105 7.76 3.47 -7.37
N ILE A 106 7.20 3.99 -8.45
CA ILE A 106 6.20 3.30 -9.26
C ILE A 106 6.93 2.32 -10.18
N PHE A 107 6.40 1.10 -10.32
CA PHE A 107 7.08 0.07 -11.10
C PHE A 107 6.15 -0.84 -11.92
N SER A 108 4.83 -0.79 -11.71
CA SER A 108 3.89 -1.61 -12.49
C SER A 108 2.49 -1.03 -12.40
N ILE A 109 1.69 -1.28 -13.44
CA ILE A 109 0.24 -1.09 -13.47
C ILE A 109 -0.39 -2.47 -13.63
N ARG A 110 -1.58 -2.65 -13.05
CA ARG A 110 -2.44 -3.81 -13.28
C ARG A 110 -3.85 -3.35 -13.61
N GLU A 111 -4.45 -3.98 -14.61
CA GLU A 111 -5.88 -3.84 -14.91
C GLU A 111 -6.70 -4.92 -14.19
N ILE A 112 -7.93 -4.57 -13.82
CA ILE A 112 -8.92 -5.42 -13.15
C ILE A 112 -10.27 -5.44 -13.87
#